data_AF-A0A558J582-F1
#
_entry.id   AF-A0A558J582-F1
#
_cell.length_a   1.000
_cell.length_b   1.000
_cell.length_c   1.000
_cell.angle_alpha   90.00
_cell.angle_beta   90.00
_cell.angle_gamma   90.00
#
_symmetry.space_group_name_H-M   'P 1'
#
loop_
_entity.id
_entity.type
_entity.pdbx_description
1 polymer ?
#
loop_
_entity_poly.entity_id
_entity_poly.type
_entity_poly.pdbx_seq_one_letter_code
_entity_poly.pdbx_strand_id
1 'polypeptide(L)'
;MRTLNTNEMTQQFDNMFMAPVRAYMALSIDYSEKMINAQMDASKAYVDTGIAQMRQMMDVKDAEGLRSYMEGQQKVAKELAERVKGDTDKVVSLQQDFIQKSQKITEDNVKQAQTAASKLSKTA
;
A
#
# COMPACT_ATOMS: atom_id res chain seq x y z
N MET A 1 17.84 -26.86 -42.05
CA MET A 1 16.54 -26.65 -41.40
C MET A 1 16.79 -25.98 -40.06
N ARG A 2 16.31 -24.74 -39.84
CA ARG A 2 16.35 -24.09 -38.52
C ARG A 2 15.34 -24.82 -37.63
N THR A 3 15.80 -25.51 -36.59
CA THR A 3 14.92 -26.10 -35.59
C THR A 3 14.23 -24.97 -34.84
N LEU A 4 12.91 -24.85 -34.95
CA LEU A 4 12.13 -23.94 -34.12
C LEU A 4 12.31 -24.34 -32.65
N ASN A 5 13.04 -23.54 -31.88
CA ASN A 5 13.20 -23.75 -30.45
C ASN A 5 11.92 -23.27 -29.75
N THR A 6 10.94 -24.18 -29.65
CA THR A 6 9.63 -23.91 -29.06
C THR A 6 9.74 -23.36 -27.63
N ASN A 7 10.73 -23.80 -26.85
CA ASN A 7 10.94 -23.32 -25.48
C ASN A 7 11.32 -21.83 -25.42
N GLU A 8 12.22 -21.36 -26.30
CA GLU A 8 12.58 -19.95 -26.38
C GLU A 8 11.39 -19.09 -26.85
N MET A 9 10.58 -19.62 -27.76
CA MET A 9 9.38 -18.93 -28.25
C MET A 9 8.33 -18.79 -27.14
N THR A 10 8.09 -19.86 -26.36
CA THR A 10 7.21 -19.82 -25.19
C THR A 10 7.73 -18.86 -24.13
N GLN A 11 9.05 -18.83 -23.85
CA GLN A 11 9.62 -17.88 -22.89
C GLN A 11 9.50 -16.43 -23.36
N GLN A 12 9.72 -16.13 -24.64
CA GLN A 12 9.54 -14.77 -25.17
C GLN A 12 8.08 -14.33 -25.10
N PHE A 13 7.15 -15.23 -25.39
CA PHE A 13 5.72 -14.98 -25.24
C PHE A 13 5.33 -14.71 -23.78
N ASP A 14 5.74 -15.59 -22.87
CA ASP A 14 5.45 -15.43 -21.45
C ASP A 14 6.04 -14.11 -20.90
N ASN A 15 7.28 -13.80 -21.25
CA ASN A 15 7.94 -12.56 -20.86
C ASN A 15 7.24 -11.31 -21.42
N MET A 16 6.86 -11.31 -22.70
CA MET A 16 6.32 -10.11 -23.34
C MET A 16 4.84 -9.85 -23.01
N PHE A 17 4.06 -10.91 -22.74
CA PHE A 17 2.61 -10.79 -22.59
C PHE A 17 2.11 -11.16 -21.20
N MET A 18 2.66 -12.19 -20.57
CA MET A 18 2.13 -12.71 -19.30
C MET A 18 2.83 -12.13 -18.08
N ALA A 19 4.14 -11.90 -18.14
CA ALA A 19 4.90 -11.30 -17.04
C ALA A 19 4.39 -9.89 -16.65
N PRO A 20 4.04 -8.98 -17.60
CA PRO A 20 3.43 -7.69 -17.27
C PRO A 20 2.11 -7.84 -16.51
N VAL A 21 1.26 -8.77 -16.94
CA VAL A 21 -0.05 -9.03 -16.31
C VAL A 21 0.16 -9.54 -14.88
N ARG A 22 1.08 -10.48 -14.68
CA ARG A 22 1.43 -10.97 -13.33
C ARG A 22 2.01 -9.87 -12.45
N ALA A 23 2.85 -8.99 -12.99
CA ALA A 23 3.42 -7.87 -12.24
C ALA A 23 2.33 -6.90 -11.76
N TYR A 24 1.36 -6.55 -12.62
CA TYR A 24 0.23 -5.71 -12.22
C TYR A 24 -0.68 -6.40 -11.20
N MET A 25 -0.98 -7.69 -11.36
CA MET A 25 -1.77 -8.43 -10.37
C MET A 25 -1.09 -8.46 -9.00
N ALA A 26 0.22 -8.73 -8.97
CA ALA A 26 0.99 -8.70 -7.73
C ALA A 26 0.99 -7.31 -7.09
N LEU A 27 1.12 -6.25 -7.90
CA LEU A 27 1.04 -4.87 -7.41
C LEU A 27 -0.34 -4.54 -6.83
N SER A 28 -1.43 -4.98 -7.47
CA SER A 28 -2.79 -4.79 -6.95
C SER A 28 -2.99 -5.51 -5.61
N ILE A 29 -2.50 -6.74 -5.49
CA ILE A 29 -2.57 -7.50 -4.23
C ILE A 29 -1.76 -6.82 -3.13
N ASP A 30 -0.51 -6.42 -3.40
CA ASP A 30 0.36 -5.69 -2.45
C ASP A 30 -0.31 -4.40 -1.96
N TYR A 31 -0.90 -3.63 -2.87
CA TYR A 31 -1.63 -2.42 -2.54
C TYR A 31 -2.86 -2.70 -1.66
N SER A 32 -3.67 -3.71 -2.01
CA SER A 32 -4.84 -4.12 -1.22
C SER A 32 -4.45 -4.59 0.18
N GLU A 33 -3.42 -5.43 0.30
CA GLU A 33 -2.93 -5.91 1.60
C GLU A 33 -2.48 -4.74 2.48
N LYS A 34 -1.69 -3.82 1.93
CA LYS A 34 -1.26 -2.62 2.67
C LYS A 34 -2.40 -1.71 3.07
N MET A 35 -3.42 -1.57 2.23
CA MET A 35 -4.62 -0.78 2.55
C MET A 35 -5.43 -1.40 3.67
N ILE A 36 -5.64 -2.72 3.63
CA ILE A 36 -6.32 -3.46 4.71
C ILE A 36 -5.55 -3.33 6.02
N ASN A 37 -4.22 -3.48 5.99
CA ASN A 37 -3.38 -3.29 7.17
C ASN A 37 -3.50 -1.85 7.72
N ALA A 38 -3.50 -0.83 6.85
CA ALA A 38 -3.71 0.54 7.28
C ALA A 38 -5.08 0.76 7.94
N GLN A 39 -6.15 0.16 7.41
CA GLN A 39 -7.49 0.20 8.02
C GLN A 39 -7.52 -0.51 9.38
N MET A 40 -6.90 -1.69 9.49
CA MET A 40 -6.82 -2.44 10.75
C MET A 40 -6.03 -1.67 11.82
N ASP A 41 -4.89 -1.08 11.45
CA ASP A 41 -4.09 -0.22 12.32
C ASP A 41 -4.92 0.96 12.85
N ALA A 42 -5.63 1.65 11.96
CA ALA A 42 -6.53 2.75 12.30
C ALA A 42 -7.62 2.32 13.28
N SER A 43 -8.36 1.24 12.95
CA SER A 43 -9.42 0.70 13.80
C SER A 43 -8.92 0.30 15.19
N LYS A 44 -7.80 -0.42 15.27
CA LYS A 44 -7.23 -0.85 16.55
C LYS A 44 -6.98 0.34 17.46
N ALA A 45 -6.35 1.38 16.94
CA ALA A 45 -6.02 2.53 17.77
C ALA A 45 -7.23 3.38 18.14
N TYR A 46 -8.24 3.53 17.29
CA TYR A 46 -9.48 4.20 17.70
C TYR A 46 -10.18 3.43 18.83
N VAL A 47 -10.18 2.10 18.77
CA VAL A 47 -10.67 1.24 19.86
C VAL A 47 -9.82 1.42 21.12
N ASP A 48 -8.49 1.40 21.00
CA ASP A 48 -7.58 1.59 22.13
C ASP A 48 -7.80 2.95 22.81
N THR A 49 -7.96 4.02 22.04
CA THR A 49 -8.31 5.37 22.54
C THR A 49 -9.66 5.34 23.26
N GLY A 50 -10.69 4.73 22.67
CA GLY A 50 -12.01 4.64 23.29
C GLY A 50 -11.98 3.88 24.62
N ILE A 51 -11.27 2.75 24.69
CA ILE A 51 -11.08 1.98 25.93
C ILE A 51 -10.30 2.80 26.97
N ALA A 52 -9.26 3.53 26.56
CA ALA A 52 -8.52 4.41 27.46
C ALA A 52 -9.41 5.52 28.03
N GLN A 53 -10.24 6.16 27.20
CA GLN A 53 -11.21 7.17 27.65
C GLN A 53 -12.25 6.60 28.61
N MET A 54 -12.78 5.41 28.33
CA MET A 54 -13.71 4.74 29.24
C MET A 54 -13.08 4.46 30.60
N ARG A 55 -11.82 4.00 30.66
CA ARG A 55 -11.10 3.81 31.93
C ARG A 55 -10.92 5.12 32.68
N GLN A 56 -10.47 6.17 32.00
CA GLN A 56 -10.29 7.48 32.61
C GLN A 56 -11.60 8.05 33.16
N MET A 57 -12.72 7.83 32.47
CA MET A 57 -14.04 8.23 32.95
C MET A 57 -14.46 7.42 34.19
N MET A 58 -14.22 6.11 34.22
CA MET A 58 -14.54 5.27 35.39
C MET A 58 -13.74 5.66 36.64
N ASP A 59 -12.57 6.26 36.47
CA ASP A 59 -11.73 6.75 37.58
C ASP A 59 -12.23 8.08 38.17
N VAL A 60 -13.20 8.75 37.54
CA VAL A 60 -13.82 9.99 38.04
C VAL A 60 -14.73 9.67 39.23
N LYS A 61 -14.35 10.15 40.42
CA LYS A 61 -15.09 9.93 41.67
C LYS A 61 -15.82 11.17 42.20
N ASP A 62 -15.43 12.34 41.73
CA ASP A 62 -15.89 13.63 42.22
C ASP A 62 -15.71 14.74 41.16
N ALA A 63 -16.05 15.98 41.55
CA ALA A 63 -15.96 17.15 40.69
C ALA A 63 -14.52 17.51 40.28
N GLU A 64 -13.52 17.20 41.11
CA GLU A 64 -12.11 17.44 40.80
C GLU A 64 -11.62 16.43 39.75
N GLY A 65 -11.96 15.15 39.91
CA GLY A 65 -11.72 14.12 38.90
C GLY A 65 -12.37 14.44 37.56
N LEU A 66 -13.60 14.97 37.57
CA LEU A 66 -14.29 15.41 36.34
C LEU A 66 -13.54 16.55 35.67
N ARG A 67 -13.07 17.53 36.44
CA ARG A 67 -12.27 18.65 35.92
C ARG A 67 -10.97 18.14 35.29
N SER A 68 -10.24 17.26 35.96
CA SER A 68 -9.02 16.66 35.42
C SER A 68 -9.27 15.84 34.15
N TYR A 69 -10.38 15.10 34.09
CA TYR A 69 -10.80 14.40 32.87
C TYR A 69 -11.03 15.38 31.71
N MET A 70 -11.74 16.49 31.94
CA MET A 70 -11.99 17.51 30.93
C MET A 70 -10.71 18.21 30.46
N GLU A 71 -9.80 18.53 31.38
CA GLU A 71 -8.48 19.08 31.05
C GLU A 71 -7.66 18.09 30.18
N GLY A 72 -7.79 16.79 30.46
CA GLY A 72 -7.18 15.71 29.67
C GLY A 72 -7.76 15.55 28.25
N GLN A 73 -9.02 15.93 28.02
CA GLN A 73 -9.65 15.78 26.69
C GLN A 73 -8.93 16.57 25.59
N GLN A 74 -8.31 17.70 25.92
CA GLN A 74 -7.56 18.48 24.93
C GLN A 74 -6.36 17.69 24.38
N LYS A 75 -5.71 16.89 25.23
CA LYS A 75 -4.62 16.00 24.82
C LYS A 75 -5.12 14.89 23.90
N VAL A 76 -6.24 14.26 24.27
CA VAL A 76 -6.88 13.20 23.46
C VAL A 76 -7.29 13.72 22.09
N ALA A 77 -7.88 14.92 22.03
CA ALA A 77 -8.25 15.56 20.78
C ALA A 77 -7.02 15.83 19.89
N LYS A 78 -5.90 16.27 20.49
CA LYS A 78 -4.64 16.46 19.77
C LYS A 78 -4.09 15.14 19.23
N GLU A 79 -4.05 14.09 20.04
CA GLU A 79 -3.58 12.76 19.64
C GLU A 79 -4.43 12.16 18.51
N LEU A 80 -5.76 12.33 18.57
CA LEU A 80 -6.67 11.93 17.50
C LEU A 80 -6.43 12.73 16.20
N ALA A 81 -6.21 14.04 16.29
CA ALA A 81 -5.92 14.87 15.13
C ALA A 81 -4.59 14.49 14.46
N GLU A 82 -3.54 14.28 15.26
CA GLU A 82 -2.24 13.79 14.79
C GLU A 82 -2.38 12.41 14.13
N ARG A 83 -3.20 11.53 14.71
CA ARG A 83 -3.48 10.23 14.15
C ARG A 83 -4.19 10.31 12.80
N VAL A 84 -5.27 11.09 12.69
CA VAL A 84 -6.02 11.25 11.43
C VAL A 84 -5.09 11.77 10.33
N LYS A 85 -4.20 12.71 10.67
CA LYS A 85 -3.18 13.19 9.73
C LYS A 85 -2.25 12.05 9.31
N GLY A 86 -1.72 11.28 10.27
CA GLY A 86 -0.84 10.15 9.99
C GLY A 86 -1.49 9.06 9.13
N ASP A 87 -2.76 8.74 9.39
CA ASP A 87 -3.55 7.79 8.58
C ASP A 87 -3.72 8.31 7.15
N THR A 88 -4.00 9.62 6.99
CA THR A 88 -4.09 10.28 5.67
C THR A 88 -2.75 10.22 4.92
N ASP A 89 -1.65 10.56 5.59
CA ASP A 89 -0.30 10.52 5.01
C ASP A 89 0.06 9.09 4.58
N LYS A 90 -0.34 8.07 5.37
CA LYS A 90 -0.14 6.65 5.03
C LYS A 90 -0.90 6.26 3.77
N VAL A 91 -2.18 6.61 3.64
CA VAL A 91 -2.97 6.34 2.43
C VAL A 91 -2.37 7.03 1.20
N VAL A 92 -1.97 8.30 1.31
CA VAL A 92 -1.33 9.05 0.23
C VAL A 92 -0.02 8.37 -0.20
N SER A 93 0.80 7.95 0.76
CA SER A 93 2.05 7.24 0.49
C SER A 93 1.80 5.92 -0.26
N LEU A 94 0.79 5.13 0.15
CA LEU A 94 0.41 3.90 -0.54
C LEU A 94 -0.03 4.15 -1.99
N GLN A 95 -0.77 5.23 -2.24
CA GLN A 95 -1.18 5.61 -3.59
C GLN A 95 0.02 6.02 -4.45
N GLN A 96 0.96 6.77 -3.88
CA GLN A 96 2.20 7.16 -4.57
C GLN A 96 3.05 5.94 -4.91
N ASP A 97 3.23 5.00 -3.99
CA ASP A 97 3.95 3.74 -4.21
C ASP A 97 3.32 2.93 -5.35
N PHE A 98 1.98 2.81 -5.37
CA PHE A 98 1.26 2.13 -6.45
C PHE A 98 1.50 2.79 -7.82
N ILE A 99 1.44 4.12 -7.90
CA ILE A 99 1.68 4.86 -9.14
C ILE A 99 3.12 4.67 -9.61
N GLN A 100 4.10 4.83 -8.73
CA GLN A 100 5.53 4.69 -9.05
C GLN A 100 5.84 3.28 -9.55
N LYS A 101 5.35 2.25 -8.87
CA LYS A 101 5.53 0.86 -9.30
C LYS A 101 4.81 0.55 -10.62
N SER A 102 3.62 1.12 -10.84
CA SER A 102 2.90 0.98 -12.11
C SER A 102 3.67 1.60 -13.27
N GLN A 103 4.27 2.78 -13.08
CA GLN A 103 5.15 3.41 -14.07
C GLN A 103 6.38 2.54 -14.34
N LYS A 104 6.98 1.97 -13.29
CA LYS A 104 8.13 1.09 -13.41
C LYS A 104 7.84 -0.17 -14.23
N ILE A 105 6.68 -0.81 -14.01
CA ILE A 105 6.23 -1.95 -14.82
C ILE A 105 6.12 -1.55 -16.30
N THR A 106 5.51 -0.40 -16.59
CA THR A 106 5.42 0.12 -17.97
C THR A 106 6.79 0.35 -18.60
N GLU A 107 7.72 1.01 -17.89
CA GLU A 107 9.07 1.26 -18.38
C GLU A 107 9.82 -0.05 -18.69
N ASP A 108 9.70 -1.04 -17.81
CA ASP A 108 10.37 -2.32 -17.98
C ASP A 108 9.78 -3.11 -19.16
N ASN A 109 8.47 -3.04 -19.38
CA ASN A 109 7.81 -3.62 -20.56
C ASN A 109 8.29 -2.97 -21.86
N VAL A 110 8.40 -1.63 -21.89
CA VAL A 110 8.92 -0.89 -23.07
C VAL A 110 10.36 -1.32 -23.38
N LYS A 111 11.23 -1.40 -22.37
CA LYS A 111 12.62 -1.85 -22.54
C LYS A 111 12.69 -3.28 -23.04
N GLN A 112 11.82 -4.16 -22.56
CA GLN A 112 11.76 -5.55 -22.98
C GLN A 112 11.32 -5.67 -24.44
N ALA A 113 10.29 -4.91 -24.85
CA ALA A 113 9.86 -4.85 -26.25
C ALA A 113 10.95 -4.31 -27.19
N GLN A 114 11.66 -3.24 -26.79
CA GLN A 114 12.81 -2.72 -27.55
C GLN A 114 13.93 -3.74 -27.70
N THR A 115 14.19 -4.51 -26.64
CA THR A 115 15.19 -5.59 -26.65
C THR A 115 14.78 -6.72 -27.59
N ALA A 116 13.50 -7.12 -27.58
CA ALA A 116 12.96 -8.13 -28.49
C ALA A 116 13.04 -7.68 -29.95
N ALA A 117 12.64 -6.44 -30.26
CA ALA A 117 12.74 -5.84 -31.59
C ALA A 117 14.19 -5.79 -32.09
N SER A 118 15.13 -5.42 -31.22
CA SER A 118 16.57 -5.37 -31.54
C SER A 118 17.18 -6.76 -31.79
N LYS A 119 16.69 -7.80 -31.12
CA LYS A 119 17.11 -9.18 -31.38
C LYS A 119 16.59 -9.68 -32.73
N LEU A 120 15.35 -9.36 -33.06
CA LEU A 120 14.74 -9.71 -34.35
C LEU A 120 15.48 -9.03 -35.52
N SER A 121 15.82 -7.74 -35.39
CA SER A 121 16.55 -7.01 -36.46
C SER A 121 17.99 -7.46 -36.67
N LYS A 122 18.65 -8.05 -35.66
CA LYS A 122 20.00 -8.63 -35.78
C LYS A 122 20.02 -10.06 -36.33
N THR A 123 18.86 -10.70 -36.41
CA THR A 123 18.72 -12.11 -36.86
C THR A 123 18.16 -12.21 -38.30
N ALA A 124 17.63 -11.10 -38.84
CA ALA A 124 17.20 -10.93 -40.23
C ALA A 124 18.37 -10.47 -41.12
#